data_AF-A0A6A6KTD9-F1
#
_entry.id   AF-A0A6A6KTD9-F1
#
_cell.length_a   1.000
_cell.length_b   1.000
_cell.length_c   1.000
_cell.angle_alpha   90.00
_cell.angle_beta   90.00
_cell.angle_gamma   90.00
#
_symmetry.space_group_name_H-M   'P 1'
#
loop_
_entity.id
_entity.type
_entity.pdbx_description
1 polymer ?
#
loop_
_entity_poly.entity_id
_entity_poly.type
_entity_poly.pdbx_seq_one_letter_code
_entity_poly.pdbx_strand_id
1 'polypeptide(L)'
;MSTATPNASSDVLDFVVHKANGLKGLVDTGLQSLPRHISNHQNEAASKWGFFQIINHGIPQEILDHLQDAAHGFFGLPNEERKKFWKGKSPTDTAFLATSFTPLKEKVLEWKDYLSFRYIPGDEKSQTLWPSVCKDPVLDYMKRVEMVIKKLLELLLTKLNIMSNDQYKSIEHRVVANGSKNRVSVPIFVNPGPDALIGPLPEVLETGAAPRYKPILFQITSVFL
;
A
#
# COMPACT_ATOMS: atom_id res chain seq x y z
N MET A 1 10.54 18.89 -38.04
CA MET A 1 10.53 17.56 -37.41
C MET A 1 10.40 17.78 -35.91
N SER A 2 9.21 17.53 -35.35
CA SER A 2 8.95 17.68 -33.92
C SER A 2 9.35 16.39 -33.22
N THR A 3 10.40 16.41 -32.41
CA THR A 3 10.77 15.29 -31.55
C THR A 3 9.80 15.26 -30.38
N ALA A 4 8.83 14.34 -30.44
CA ALA A 4 7.95 14.05 -29.32
C ALA A 4 8.79 13.62 -28.12
N THR A 5 8.62 14.31 -26.99
CA THR A 5 9.14 13.87 -25.71
C THR A 5 8.50 12.51 -25.35
N PRO A 6 9.30 11.51 -24.92
CA PRO A 6 8.74 10.21 -24.53
C PRO A 6 7.74 10.41 -23.40
N ASN A 7 6.54 9.86 -23.59
CA ASN A 7 5.48 9.95 -22.60
C ASN A 7 5.82 8.97 -21.46
N ALA A 8 6.28 9.49 -20.32
CA ALA A 8 6.74 8.69 -19.17
C ALA A 8 5.72 7.62 -18.71
N SER A 9 4.43 7.85 -18.96
CA SER A 9 3.34 6.88 -18.75
C SER A 9 3.47 5.61 -19.61
N SER A 10 3.86 5.75 -20.88
CA SER A 10 4.04 4.62 -21.80
C SER A 10 5.26 3.77 -21.46
N ASP A 11 6.33 4.40 -20.95
CA ASP A 11 7.55 3.71 -20.56
C ASP A 11 7.35 2.86 -19.29
N VAL A 12 6.53 3.33 -18.35
CA VAL A 12 6.18 2.59 -17.13
C VAL A 12 5.29 1.39 -17.45
N LEU A 13 4.25 1.57 -18.29
CA LEU A 13 3.40 0.46 -18.70
C LEU A 13 4.20 -0.61 -19.48
N ASP A 14 5.09 -0.20 -20.37
CA ASP A 14 5.96 -1.13 -21.09
C ASP A 14 6.94 -1.85 -20.16
N PHE A 15 7.58 -1.14 -19.24
CA PHE A 15 8.53 -1.73 -18.29
C PHE A 15 7.87 -2.70 -17.30
N VAL A 16 6.71 -2.32 -16.75
CA VAL A 16 6.04 -3.05 -15.68
C VAL A 16 5.16 -4.17 -16.24
N VAL A 17 4.35 -3.88 -17.25
CA VAL A 17 3.31 -4.79 -17.77
C VAL A 17 3.83 -5.62 -18.93
N HIS A 18 4.48 -5.01 -19.93
CA HIS A 18 4.88 -5.74 -21.15
C HIS A 18 6.20 -6.49 -20.99
N LYS A 19 7.19 -5.89 -20.32
CA LYS A 19 8.49 -6.52 -20.03
C LYS A 19 8.48 -7.41 -18.80
N ALA A 20 7.35 -7.52 -18.11
CA ALA A 20 7.13 -8.39 -16.95
C ALA A 20 8.24 -8.27 -15.88
N ASN A 21 8.78 -7.07 -15.66
CA ASN A 21 9.75 -6.80 -14.58
C ASN A 21 9.09 -6.84 -13.19
N GLY A 22 7.90 -7.44 -13.07
CA GLY A 22 7.30 -7.78 -11.79
C GLY A 22 8.17 -8.79 -11.06
N LEU A 23 8.38 -8.57 -9.78
CA LEU A 23 9.08 -9.50 -8.90
C LEU A 23 8.40 -10.85 -8.90
N LYS A 24 9.06 -11.92 -9.37
CA LYS A 24 8.52 -13.29 -9.37
C LYS A 24 9.00 -14.05 -8.14
N GLY A 25 8.08 -14.60 -7.35
CA GLY A 25 8.37 -15.71 -6.41
C GLY A 25 8.79 -15.29 -5.00
N LEU A 26 8.28 -14.16 -4.46
CA LEU A 26 8.68 -13.64 -3.14
C LEU A 26 8.42 -14.64 -2.00
N VAL A 27 7.44 -15.53 -2.16
CA VAL A 27 7.03 -16.48 -1.11
C VAL A 27 7.17 -17.94 -1.56
N ASP A 28 7.03 -18.24 -2.85
CA ASP A 28 7.10 -19.62 -3.39
C ASP A 28 8.50 -20.23 -3.45
N THR A 29 9.55 -19.44 -3.19
CA THR A 29 10.93 -19.88 -3.45
C THR A 29 11.64 -20.51 -2.25
N GLY A 30 11.06 -20.49 -1.03
CA GLY A 30 11.80 -20.92 0.17
C GLY A 30 13.13 -20.15 0.38
N LEU A 31 13.32 -19.06 -0.37
CA LEU A 31 14.55 -18.31 -0.41
C LEU A 31 14.64 -17.43 0.82
N GLN A 32 15.70 -17.65 1.62
CA GLN A 32 16.07 -16.76 2.71
C GLN A 32 16.56 -15.39 2.20
N SER A 33 16.91 -15.28 0.91
CA SER A 33 17.27 -14.02 0.25
C SER A 33 16.99 -14.07 -1.25
N LEU A 34 16.63 -12.94 -1.87
CA LEU A 34 16.47 -12.88 -3.33
C LEU A 34 17.84 -13.01 -4.03
N PRO A 35 17.92 -13.71 -5.17
CA PRO A 35 19.09 -13.70 -6.04
C PRO A 35 19.51 -12.26 -6.36
N ARG A 36 20.82 -11.99 -6.35
CA ARG A 36 21.36 -10.62 -6.50
C ARG A 36 20.80 -9.86 -7.70
N HIS A 37 20.55 -10.53 -8.82
CA HIS A 37 20.00 -9.92 -10.03
C HIS A 37 18.57 -9.39 -9.84
N ILE A 38 17.70 -10.15 -9.15
CA ILE A 38 16.32 -9.72 -8.87
C ILE A 38 16.35 -8.50 -7.96
N SER A 39 17.16 -8.55 -6.90
CA SER A 39 17.29 -7.43 -5.98
C SER A 39 17.83 -6.16 -6.63
N ASN A 40 18.77 -6.25 -7.58
CA ASN A 40 19.26 -5.08 -8.31
C ASN A 40 18.16 -4.43 -9.16
N HIS A 41 17.30 -5.23 -9.81
CA HIS A 41 16.18 -4.72 -10.59
C HIS A 41 15.14 -4.01 -9.72
N GLN A 42 14.87 -4.52 -8.50
CA GLN A 42 13.99 -3.84 -7.54
C GLN A 42 14.53 -2.47 -7.17
N ASN A 43 15.82 -2.42 -6.86
CA ASN A 43 16.49 -1.19 -6.42
C ASN A 43 16.48 -0.15 -7.53
N GLU A 44 16.78 -0.55 -8.77
CA GLU A 44 16.69 0.33 -9.92
C GLU A 44 15.24 0.80 -10.12
N ALA A 45 14.26 -0.10 -10.04
CA ALA A 45 12.86 0.27 -10.21
C ALA A 45 12.38 1.26 -9.14
N ALA A 46 12.69 1.00 -7.87
CA ALA A 46 12.29 1.85 -6.76
C ALA A 46 13.02 3.21 -6.78
N SER A 47 14.32 3.26 -7.11
CA SER A 47 15.09 4.52 -7.16
C SER A 47 14.76 5.36 -8.41
N LYS A 48 14.53 4.71 -9.55
CA LYS A 48 14.26 5.38 -10.83
C LYS A 48 12.80 5.79 -10.96
N TRP A 49 11.88 4.88 -10.66
CA TRP A 49 10.44 5.04 -10.94
C TRP A 49 9.59 5.22 -9.68
N GLY A 50 10.06 4.82 -8.50
CA GLY A 50 9.26 4.91 -7.27
C GLY A 50 8.09 3.92 -7.21
N PHE A 51 7.96 3.00 -8.17
CA PHE A 51 6.89 2.02 -8.25
C PHE A 51 7.34 0.74 -8.95
N PHE A 52 6.81 -0.41 -8.52
CA PHE A 52 7.05 -1.72 -9.14
C PHE A 52 5.89 -2.67 -8.84
N GLN A 53 5.78 -3.76 -9.61
CA GLN A 53 4.82 -4.83 -9.37
C GLN A 53 5.49 -6.07 -8.76
N ILE A 54 4.70 -6.84 -8.01
CA ILE A 54 5.10 -8.15 -7.50
C ILE A 54 4.10 -9.18 -8.05
N ILE A 55 4.61 -10.21 -8.70
CA ILE A 55 3.85 -11.34 -9.24
C ILE A 55 4.32 -12.64 -8.56
N ASN A 56 3.48 -13.66 -8.42
CA ASN A 56 3.86 -14.87 -7.67
C ASN A 56 4.37 -14.51 -6.25
N HIS A 57 3.65 -13.62 -5.57
CA HIS A 57 3.92 -13.21 -4.19
C HIS A 57 3.49 -14.29 -3.17
N GLY A 58 3.09 -15.48 -3.62
CA GLY A 58 2.61 -16.63 -2.83
C GLY A 58 1.45 -16.35 -1.87
N ILE A 59 0.67 -15.30 -2.13
CA ILE A 59 -0.68 -15.18 -1.56
C ILE A 59 -1.59 -15.95 -2.51
N PRO A 60 -2.34 -16.97 -2.04
CA PRO A 60 -3.25 -17.72 -2.89
C PRO A 60 -4.27 -16.78 -3.56
N GLN A 61 -4.55 -17.02 -4.84
CA GLN A 61 -5.49 -16.21 -5.62
C GLN A 61 -6.87 -16.12 -4.95
N GLU A 62 -7.35 -17.23 -4.39
CA GLU A 62 -8.60 -17.31 -3.63
C GLU A 62 -8.70 -16.26 -2.50
N ILE A 63 -7.59 -15.95 -1.83
CA ILE A 63 -7.58 -14.93 -0.77
C ILE A 63 -7.79 -13.53 -1.36
N LEU A 64 -7.22 -13.26 -2.53
CA LEU A 64 -7.41 -12.00 -3.25
C LEU A 64 -8.84 -11.87 -3.77
N ASP A 65 -9.40 -12.97 -4.27
CA ASP A 65 -10.78 -13.02 -4.79
C ASP A 65 -11.78 -12.79 -3.64
N HIS A 66 -11.61 -13.47 -2.50
CA HIS A 66 -12.43 -13.26 -1.31
C HIS A 66 -12.37 -11.81 -0.80
N LEU A 67 -11.23 -11.14 -0.94
CA LEU A 67 -11.09 -9.74 -0.55
C LEU A 67 -11.85 -8.79 -1.50
N GLN A 68 -11.83 -9.08 -2.79
CA GLN A 68 -12.63 -8.34 -3.78
C GLN A 68 -14.12 -8.56 -3.54
N ASP A 69 -14.54 -9.81 -3.31
CA ASP A 69 -15.91 -10.17 -3.00
C ASP A 69 -16.38 -9.53 -1.70
N ALA A 70 -15.53 -9.47 -0.68
CA ALA A 70 -15.82 -8.79 0.59
C ALA A 70 -16.05 -7.29 0.41
N ALA A 71 -15.24 -6.63 -0.43
CA ALA A 71 -15.42 -5.22 -0.74
C ALA A 71 -16.74 -5.00 -1.50
N HIS A 72 -17.00 -5.78 -2.54
CA HIS A 72 -18.28 -5.73 -3.25
C HIS A 72 -19.48 -6.04 -2.35
N GLY A 73 -19.34 -7.02 -1.46
CA GLY A 73 -20.33 -7.41 -0.47
C GLY A 73 -20.66 -6.27 0.49
N PHE A 74 -19.64 -5.63 1.06
CA PHE A 74 -19.84 -4.48 1.95
C PHE A 74 -20.51 -3.31 1.23
N PHE A 75 -20.01 -2.90 0.05
CA PHE A 75 -20.58 -1.75 -0.67
C PHE A 75 -21.94 -2.06 -1.32
N GLY A 76 -22.29 -3.34 -1.49
CA GLY A 76 -23.61 -3.81 -1.91
C GLY A 76 -24.65 -3.89 -0.78
N LEU A 77 -24.25 -3.73 0.49
CA LEU A 77 -25.19 -3.71 1.61
C LEU A 77 -26.18 -2.52 1.53
N PRO A 78 -27.40 -2.66 2.10
CA PRO A 78 -28.31 -1.54 2.25
C PRO A 78 -27.65 -0.35 2.97
N ASN A 79 -28.02 0.86 2.58
CA ASN A 79 -27.46 2.09 3.17
C ASN A 79 -27.57 2.13 4.70
N GLU A 80 -28.65 1.61 5.27
CA GLU A 80 -28.87 1.57 6.72
C GLU A 80 -27.90 0.64 7.44
N GLU A 81 -27.42 -0.42 6.79
CA GLU A 81 -26.37 -1.28 7.32
C GLU A 81 -25.00 -0.63 7.19
N ARG A 82 -24.69 -0.01 6.04
CA ARG A 82 -23.40 0.65 5.80
C ARG A 82 -23.16 1.85 6.70
N LYS A 83 -24.20 2.67 6.94
CA LYS A 83 -24.12 3.88 7.78
C LYS A 83 -23.74 3.60 9.24
N LYS A 84 -23.93 2.37 9.73
CA LYS A 84 -23.49 1.95 11.07
C LYS A 84 -21.98 2.11 11.26
N PHE A 85 -21.22 2.05 10.16
CA PHE A 85 -19.77 2.17 10.16
C PHE A 85 -19.29 3.59 9.81
N TRP A 86 -20.17 4.58 9.65
CA TRP A 86 -19.74 5.93 9.25
C TRP A 86 -18.72 6.50 10.24
N LYS A 87 -17.70 7.20 9.73
CA LYS A 87 -16.66 7.82 10.56
C LYS A 87 -17.29 8.70 11.64
N GLY A 88 -16.92 8.45 12.90
CA GLY A 88 -17.49 9.10 14.09
C GLY A 88 -18.73 8.43 14.69
N LYS A 89 -19.33 7.45 14.00
CA LYS A 89 -20.43 6.61 14.49
C LYS A 89 -20.09 5.12 14.56
N SER A 90 -19.03 4.70 13.88
CA SER A 90 -18.57 3.32 13.85
C SER A 90 -18.36 2.76 15.26
N PRO A 91 -18.69 1.47 15.52
CA PRO A 91 -18.45 0.84 16.82
C PRO A 91 -16.98 0.76 17.22
N THR A 92 -16.05 0.99 16.29
CA THR A 92 -14.60 1.04 16.54
C THR A 92 -13.95 2.17 15.73
N ASP A 93 -12.86 2.72 16.23
CA ASP A 93 -12.02 3.68 15.47
C ASP A 93 -11.09 2.97 14.46
N THR A 94 -10.98 1.65 14.54
CA THR A 94 -10.13 0.82 13.67
C THR A 94 -10.80 0.35 12.39
N ALA A 95 -12.12 0.53 12.25
CA ALA A 95 -12.83 0.25 11.01
C ALA A 95 -13.93 1.29 10.79
N PHE A 96 -13.91 2.02 9.66
CA PHE A 96 -14.94 3.03 9.39
C PHE A 96 -15.13 3.33 7.90
N LEU A 97 -16.37 3.63 7.53
CA LEU A 97 -16.79 4.11 6.22
C LEU A 97 -16.71 5.64 6.15
N ALA A 98 -16.22 6.16 5.04
CA ALA A 98 -16.28 7.57 4.70
C ALA A 98 -16.32 7.78 3.18
N THR A 99 -16.56 9.02 2.76
CA THR A 99 -16.54 9.45 1.36
C THR A 99 -15.58 10.62 1.23
N SER A 100 -14.76 10.61 0.17
CA SER A 100 -13.64 11.54 -0.04
C SER A 100 -12.62 11.60 1.11
N PHE A 101 -11.36 11.90 0.81
CA PHE A 101 -10.28 11.75 1.81
C PHE A 101 -10.41 12.77 2.95
N THR A 102 -10.67 14.03 2.62
CA THR A 102 -10.95 15.10 3.58
C THR A 102 -11.93 16.12 2.98
N PRO A 103 -13.24 15.80 2.96
CA PRO A 103 -14.26 16.66 2.36
C PRO A 103 -14.25 18.10 2.88
N LEU A 104 -13.85 18.28 4.15
CA LEU A 104 -13.83 19.58 4.84
C LEU A 104 -12.60 20.43 4.50
N LYS A 105 -11.55 19.86 3.90
CA LYS A 105 -10.33 20.57 3.49
C LYS A 105 -10.16 20.59 1.96
N GLU A 106 -10.86 19.73 1.24
CA GLU A 106 -10.79 19.61 -0.20
C GLU A 106 -11.59 20.70 -0.90
N LYS A 107 -10.98 21.34 -1.91
CA LYS A 107 -11.70 22.26 -2.81
C LYS A 107 -12.54 21.51 -3.84
N VAL A 108 -12.20 20.27 -4.13
CA VAL A 108 -12.87 19.37 -5.06
C VAL A 108 -12.91 17.99 -4.43
N LEU A 109 -14.10 17.40 -4.32
CA LEU A 109 -14.29 16.07 -3.73
C LEU A 109 -13.80 14.98 -4.68
N GLU A 110 -13.21 13.93 -4.13
CA GLU A 110 -12.88 12.71 -4.86
C GLU A 110 -14.16 11.90 -5.12
N TRP A 111 -14.30 11.36 -6.33
CA TRP A 111 -15.36 10.40 -6.65
C TRP A 111 -15.00 9.01 -6.11
N LYS A 112 -15.06 8.86 -4.78
CA LYS A 112 -14.67 7.64 -4.06
C LYS A 112 -15.35 7.55 -2.70
N ASP A 113 -15.97 6.40 -2.44
CA ASP A 113 -16.29 5.94 -1.09
C ASP A 113 -15.20 4.95 -0.64
N TYR A 114 -14.92 4.89 0.66
CA TYR A 114 -13.92 3.97 1.18
C TYR A 114 -14.28 3.41 2.55
N LEU A 115 -13.84 2.17 2.81
CA LEU A 115 -13.91 1.51 4.11
C LEU A 115 -12.48 1.37 4.66
N SER A 116 -12.14 2.15 5.68
CA SER A 116 -10.82 2.11 6.30
C SER A 116 -10.71 0.97 7.31
N PHE A 117 -9.57 0.27 7.31
CA PHE A 117 -9.16 -0.63 8.38
C PHE A 117 -7.79 -0.23 8.93
N ARG A 118 -7.69 -0.10 10.25
CA ARG A 118 -6.43 -0.01 10.99
C ARG A 118 -6.15 -1.39 11.59
N TYR A 119 -5.33 -2.17 10.90
CA TYR A 119 -4.91 -3.48 11.39
C TYR A 119 -3.81 -3.33 12.45
N ILE A 120 -4.07 -3.86 13.64
CA ILE A 120 -3.10 -3.99 14.72
C ILE A 120 -3.02 -5.49 15.06
N PRO A 121 -1.85 -6.14 14.88
CA PRO A 121 -1.68 -7.55 15.23
C PRO A 121 -2.05 -7.79 16.70
N GLY A 122 -2.90 -8.77 16.96
CA GLY A 122 -3.35 -9.13 18.31
C GLY A 122 -4.48 -8.29 18.91
N ASP A 123 -4.96 -7.24 18.24
CA ASP A 123 -6.13 -6.46 18.70
C ASP A 123 -7.46 -7.13 18.32
N GLU A 124 -7.70 -8.32 18.87
CA GLU A 124 -8.91 -9.10 18.59
C GLU A 124 -10.18 -8.34 19.01
N LYS A 125 -10.10 -7.58 20.10
CA LYS A 125 -11.23 -6.82 20.64
C LYS A 125 -11.79 -5.84 19.60
N SER A 126 -10.93 -5.01 18.99
CA SER A 126 -11.37 -4.09 17.95
C SER A 126 -11.82 -4.82 16.69
N GLN A 127 -11.15 -5.91 16.33
CA GLN A 127 -11.47 -6.72 15.15
C GLN A 127 -12.84 -7.40 15.25
N THR A 128 -13.33 -7.73 16.45
CA THR A 128 -14.70 -8.26 16.61
C THR A 128 -15.79 -7.27 16.20
N LEU A 129 -15.48 -5.96 16.19
CA LEU A 129 -16.40 -4.87 15.88
C LEU A 129 -16.38 -4.48 14.39
N TRP A 130 -15.53 -5.14 13.59
CA TRP A 130 -15.45 -4.90 12.14
C TRP A 130 -16.70 -5.41 11.41
N PRO A 131 -17.03 -4.90 10.21
CA PRO A 131 -18.18 -5.38 9.46
C PRO A 131 -18.03 -6.88 9.15
N SER A 132 -19.01 -7.68 9.58
CA SER A 132 -18.94 -9.15 9.49
C SER A 132 -18.74 -9.65 8.06
N VAL A 133 -19.33 -8.97 7.07
CA VAL A 133 -19.22 -9.32 5.64
C VAL A 133 -17.79 -9.30 5.10
N CYS A 134 -16.88 -8.53 5.71
CA CYS A 134 -15.52 -8.37 5.23
C CYS A 134 -14.44 -8.66 6.28
N LYS A 135 -14.80 -8.87 7.54
CA LYS A 135 -13.87 -9.10 8.66
C LYS A 135 -12.91 -10.26 8.36
N ASP A 136 -13.42 -11.46 8.12
CA ASP A 136 -12.57 -12.65 7.96
C ASP A 136 -11.69 -12.58 6.69
N PRO A 137 -12.23 -12.20 5.51
CA PRO A 137 -11.40 -12.00 4.32
C PRO A 137 -10.28 -10.97 4.51
N VAL A 138 -10.55 -9.85 5.19
CA VAL A 138 -9.53 -8.84 5.50
C VAL A 138 -8.48 -9.41 6.45
N LEU A 139 -8.87 -10.08 7.53
CA LEU A 139 -7.91 -10.63 8.50
C LEU A 139 -7.02 -11.72 7.89
N ASP A 140 -7.57 -12.58 7.05
CA ASP A 140 -6.79 -13.63 6.39
C ASP A 140 -5.84 -13.09 5.34
N TYR A 141 -6.25 -12.05 4.61
CA TYR A 141 -5.36 -11.32 3.73
C TYR A 141 -4.22 -10.64 4.51
N MET A 142 -4.55 -9.94 5.61
CA MET A 142 -3.55 -9.24 6.44
C MET A 142 -2.49 -10.18 7.01
N LYS A 143 -2.88 -11.37 7.50
CA LYS A 143 -1.92 -12.39 7.99
C LYS A 143 -0.94 -12.84 6.90
N ARG A 144 -1.40 -12.97 5.65
CA ARG A 144 -0.56 -13.45 4.54
C ARG A 144 0.32 -12.35 3.98
N VAL A 145 -0.25 -11.16 3.79
CA VAL A 145 0.47 -10.02 3.22
C VAL A 145 1.51 -9.46 4.20
N GLU A 146 1.34 -9.65 5.51
CA GLU A 146 2.37 -9.28 6.51
C GLU A 146 3.71 -9.98 6.22
N MET A 147 3.69 -11.26 5.83
CA MET A 147 4.92 -11.99 5.47
C MET A 147 5.56 -11.42 4.20
N VAL A 148 4.75 -11.06 3.21
CA VAL A 148 5.19 -10.42 1.96
C VAL A 148 5.81 -9.06 2.26
N ILE A 149 5.15 -8.25 3.10
CA ILE A 149 5.61 -6.93 3.53
C ILE A 149 6.93 -7.04 4.30
N LYS A 150 7.04 -7.96 5.28
CA LYS A 150 8.28 -8.16 6.04
C LYS A 150 9.45 -8.49 5.14
N LYS A 151 9.29 -9.46 4.23
CA LYS A 151 10.31 -9.81 3.25
C LYS A 151 10.64 -8.64 2.32
N LEU A 152 9.63 -7.92 1.85
CA LEU A 152 9.84 -6.77 0.96
C LEU A 152 10.60 -5.66 1.69
N LEU A 153 10.22 -5.35 2.93
CA LEU A 153 10.94 -4.39 3.77
C LEU A 153 12.35 -4.86 4.05
N GLU A 154 12.58 -6.11 4.44
CA GLU A 154 13.94 -6.65 4.60
C GLU A 154 14.76 -6.49 3.32
N LEU A 155 14.22 -6.86 2.16
CA LEU A 155 14.94 -6.74 0.89
C LEU A 155 15.27 -5.30 0.53
N LEU A 156 14.29 -4.41 0.71
CA LEU A 156 14.46 -2.99 0.51
C LEU A 156 15.49 -2.47 1.52
N LEU A 157 15.29 -2.64 2.83
CA LEU A 157 16.16 -2.14 3.92
C LEU A 157 17.60 -2.71 3.89
N THR A 158 17.78 -4.00 3.57
CA THR A 158 19.10 -4.67 3.64
C THR A 158 20.00 -4.29 2.46
N LYS A 159 19.40 -3.99 1.31
CA LYS A 159 20.14 -3.57 0.11
C LYS A 159 20.14 -2.06 -0.08
N LEU A 160 19.18 -1.40 0.57
CA LEU A 160 18.88 0.00 0.42
C LEU A 160 18.74 0.54 1.82
N ASN A 161 19.71 1.31 2.20
CA ASN A 161 19.83 1.94 3.49
C ASN A 161 18.61 2.89 3.69
N ILE A 162 17.47 2.36 4.16
CA ILE A 162 16.17 3.04 4.12
C ILE A 162 15.96 3.85 5.38
N MET A 163 16.48 5.05 5.19
CA MET A 163 16.06 6.36 5.67
C MET A 163 16.77 7.28 4.66
N SER A 164 16.33 7.14 3.41
CA SER A 164 17.19 7.01 2.22
C SER A 164 17.91 8.26 1.73
N ASN A 165 17.73 9.40 2.41
CA ASN A 165 18.34 10.67 2.03
C ASN A 165 18.16 11.01 0.53
N ASP A 166 16.94 10.81 0.00
CA ASP A 166 16.55 10.92 -1.43
C ASP A 166 16.99 9.80 -2.39
N GLN A 167 17.41 8.63 -1.91
CA GLN A 167 17.65 7.50 -2.83
C GLN A 167 16.35 6.87 -3.36
N TYR A 168 15.22 7.02 -2.63
CA TYR A 168 13.88 6.66 -3.13
C TYR A 168 13.05 7.88 -3.48
N LYS A 169 12.37 7.79 -4.63
CA LYS A 169 11.45 8.81 -5.09
C LYS A 169 10.03 8.46 -4.65
N SER A 170 9.44 9.32 -3.82
CA SER A 170 7.99 9.37 -3.71
C SER A 170 7.46 10.07 -4.96
N ILE A 171 6.64 9.39 -5.74
CA ILE A 171 6.10 9.91 -7.00
C ILE A 171 4.62 10.28 -6.85
N GLU A 172 4.20 11.32 -7.59
CA GLU A 172 2.79 11.65 -7.71
C GLU A 172 2.06 10.55 -8.49
N HIS A 173 0.92 10.12 -7.96
CA HIS A 173 0.03 9.17 -8.61
C HIS A 173 -1.41 9.67 -8.52
N ARG A 174 -2.23 9.34 -9.52
CA ARG A 174 -3.64 9.71 -9.56
C ARG A 174 -4.51 8.53 -9.94
N VAL A 175 -5.72 8.51 -9.39
CA VAL A 175 -6.76 7.55 -9.76
C VAL A 175 -7.76 8.23 -10.67
N VAL A 176 -7.98 7.66 -11.87
CA VAL A 176 -8.91 8.24 -12.85
C VAL A 176 -10.28 7.58 -12.71
N ALA A 177 -11.34 8.40 -12.71
CA ALA A 177 -12.72 7.92 -12.70
C ALA A 177 -13.04 7.15 -13.99
N ASN A 178 -13.87 6.12 -13.88
CA ASN A 178 -14.36 5.36 -15.03
C ASN A 178 -15.86 5.61 -15.18
N GLY A 179 -16.29 6.08 -16.35
CA GLY A 179 -17.70 6.42 -16.61
C GLY A 179 -18.59 5.23 -17.02
N SER A 180 -18.02 4.03 -17.13
CA SER A 180 -18.72 2.84 -17.66
C SER A 180 -18.81 1.68 -16.68
N LYS A 181 -17.89 1.58 -15.72
CA LYS A 181 -17.82 0.47 -14.77
C LYS A 181 -17.36 0.95 -13.39
N ASN A 182 -17.94 0.37 -12.35
CA ASN A 182 -17.45 0.50 -10.99
C ASN A 182 -16.10 -0.21 -10.86
N ARG A 183 -15.21 0.31 -10.00
CA ARG A 183 -13.91 -0.28 -9.71
C ARG A 183 -13.69 -0.31 -8.21
N VAL A 184 -13.08 -1.38 -7.74
CA VAL A 184 -12.64 -1.55 -6.35
C VAL A 184 -11.11 -1.64 -6.34
N SER A 185 -10.49 -1.10 -5.31
CA SER A 185 -9.06 -1.25 -5.01
C SER A 185 -8.88 -1.54 -3.52
N VAL A 186 -7.84 -2.27 -3.16
CA VAL A 186 -7.54 -2.60 -1.76
C VAL A 186 -6.08 -2.23 -1.46
N PRO A 187 -5.77 -0.94 -1.27
CA PRO A 187 -4.41 -0.51 -0.97
C PRO A 187 -4.05 -0.79 0.49
N ILE A 188 -2.80 -1.21 0.72
CA ILE A 188 -2.23 -1.32 2.07
C ILE A 188 -1.21 -0.20 2.24
N PHE A 189 -1.32 0.55 3.34
CA PHE A 189 -0.31 1.52 3.75
C PHE A 189 0.46 0.95 4.93
N VAL A 190 1.74 0.67 4.71
CA VAL A 190 2.65 0.20 5.74
C VAL A 190 3.32 1.41 6.36
N ASN A 191 3.03 1.64 7.63
CA ASN A 191 3.40 2.85 8.35
C ASN A 191 4.22 2.48 9.59
N PRO A 192 5.20 3.32 9.99
CA PRO A 192 5.84 3.19 11.29
C PRO A 192 4.83 3.31 12.44
N GLY A 193 5.24 2.89 13.64
CA GLY A 193 4.43 3.08 14.84
C GLY A 193 4.15 4.57 15.10
N PRO A 194 3.04 4.91 15.78
CA PRO A 194 2.63 6.30 16.03
C PRO A 194 3.63 7.13 16.86
N ASP A 195 4.60 6.47 17.50
CA ASP A 195 5.67 7.11 18.26
C ASP A 195 7.06 6.92 17.61
N ALA A 196 7.10 6.43 16.37
CA ALA A 196 8.36 6.18 15.67
C ALA A 196 9.02 7.50 15.25
N LEU A 197 10.31 7.64 15.56
CA LEU A 197 11.12 8.74 15.07
C LEU A 197 11.66 8.41 13.67
N ILE A 198 11.21 9.14 12.64
CA ILE A 198 11.64 8.98 11.24
C ILE A 198 12.62 10.10 10.87
N GLY A 199 13.79 9.75 10.34
CA GLY A 199 14.83 10.67 9.87
C GLY A 199 15.75 9.94 8.88
N PRO A 200 17.00 10.37 8.65
CA PRO A 200 18.09 9.58 8.05
C PRO A 200 18.65 8.51 9.02
N LEU A 201 18.90 7.27 8.57
CA LEU A 201 19.44 6.16 9.40
C LEU A 201 20.91 6.49 9.67
N PRO A 202 21.42 6.27 10.89
CA PRO A 202 22.84 6.45 11.18
C PRO A 202 23.74 5.76 10.13
N GLU A 203 23.38 4.54 9.73
CA GLU A 203 24.08 3.71 8.75
C GLU A 203 24.15 4.36 7.35
N VAL A 204 23.20 5.24 7.01
CA VAL A 204 23.21 6.02 5.75
C VAL A 204 24.18 7.19 5.83
N LEU A 205 24.36 7.75 7.03
CA LEU A 205 25.22 8.91 7.26
C LEU A 205 26.69 8.51 7.37
N GLU A 206 26.97 7.26 7.77
CA GLU A 206 28.32 6.68 7.85
C GLU A 206 29.05 6.65 6.49
N THR A 207 28.34 6.71 5.36
CA THR A 207 28.96 6.81 4.03
C THR A 207 29.46 8.23 3.68
N GLY A 208 29.46 9.16 4.65
CA GLY A 208 29.88 10.55 4.47
C GLY A 208 28.80 11.47 3.88
N ALA A 209 27.56 11.00 3.77
CA ALA A 209 26.44 11.79 3.27
C ALA A 209 25.89 12.72 4.38
N ALA A 210 25.72 14.01 4.07
CA ALA A 210 25.06 14.93 4.97
C ALA A 210 23.55 14.61 5.09
N PRO A 211 22.96 14.69 6.30
CA PRO A 211 21.53 14.45 6.48
C PRO A 211 20.72 15.56 5.81
N ARG A 212 19.85 15.21 4.85
CA ARG A 212 18.93 16.15 4.19
C ARG A 212 17.66 16.40 5.00
N TYR A 213 17.30 15.46 5.88
CA TYR A 213 16.08 15.52 6.68
C TYR A 213 16.41 15.50 8.17
N LYS A 214 15.66 16.28 8.96
CA LYS A 214 15.69 16.18 10.41
C LYS A 214 14.76 15.05 10.87
N PRO A 215 15.09 14.33 11.96
CA PRO A 215 14.16 13.37 12.54
C PRO A 215 12.84 14.03 12.96
N ILE A 216 11.71 13.39 12.63
CA ILE A 216 10.35 13.81 12.95
C ILE A 216 9.57 12.65 13.56
N LEU A 217 8.63 12.94 14.46
CA LEU A 217 7.73 11.94 15.01
C LEU A 217 6.68 11.56 13.95
N PHE A 218 6.50 10.27 13.71
CA PHE A 218 5.50 9.78 12.77
C PHE A 218 4.09 9.85 13.35
N GLN A 219 3.23 10.67 12.76
CA GLN A 219 1.80 10.68 13.10
C GLN A 219 0.99 10.03 11.97
N ILE A 220 0.23 8.99 12.29
CA ILE A 220 -0.58 8.23 11.33
C ILE A 220 -1.54 9.17 10.59
N THR A 221 -1.39 9.24 9.27
CA THR A 221 -2.41 9.74 8.35
C THR A 221 -2.96 8.53 7.57
N SER A 222 -4.06 7.96 8.11
CA SER A 222 -5.06 6.98 7.60
C SER A 222 -4.74 5.97 6.46
N VAL A 223 -5.33 4.76 6.53
CA VAL A 223 -5.34 3.65 5.52
C VAL A 223 -6.75 3.55 4.89
N PHE A 224 -6.93 3.11 3.64
CA PHE A 224 -8.21 3.16 2.89
C PHE A 224 -8.48 1.83 2.13
N LEU A 225 -9.72 1.35 2.05
CA LEU A 225 -10.18 0.42 0.99
C LEU A 225 -11.09 1.16 0.02
#